data_AF-A0A6V6YNV7-F1
#
_entry.id   AF-A0A6V6YNV7-F1
#
_cell.length_a   1.000
_cell.length_b   1.000
_cell.length_c   1.000
_cell.angle_alpha   90.00
_cell.angle_beta   90.00
_cell.angle_gamma   90.00
#
_symmetry.space_group_name_H-M   'P 1'
#
loop_
_entity.id
_entity.type
_entity.pdbx_description
1 polymer ?
#
loop_
_entity_poly.entity_id
_entity_poly.type
_entity_poly.pdbx_seq_one_letter_code
_entity_poly.pdbx_strand_id
1 'polypeptide(L)'
;MAVKGKFISDEIKVQTYANWPDFVFKKEYSLPSLKEVENYIQTNGHLPNIPSAADVSENGILLGEMNARLLQKIEELTLYTIEQQKKIEEQNKVMGTLSERLTALEIK
;
A
#
# COMPACT_ATOMS: atom_id res chain seq x y z
N MET A 1 8.38 12.89 -29.14
CA MET A 1 9.82 13.03 -28.80
C MET A 1 10.24 11.77 -28.06
N ALA A 2 11.41 11.20 -28.37
CA ALA A 2 11.97 10.06 -27.65
C ALA A 2 13.42 10.40 -27.28
N VAL A 3 13.82 10.10 -26.05
CA VAL A 3 15.19 10.30 -25.57
C VAL A 3 15.83 8.93 -25.40
N LYS A 4 16.86 8.63 -26.20
CA LYS A 4 17.68 7.43 -26.04
C LYS A 4 18.87 7.76 -25.14
N GLY A 5 18.70 7.67 -23.83
CA GLY A 5 19.74 7.95 -22.85
C GLY A 5 19.19 8.55 -21.55
N LYS A 6 20.09 9.05 -20.71
CA LYS A 6 19.73 9.79 -19.50
C LYS A 6 19.49 11.25 -19.86
N PHE A 7 18.51 11.87 -19.21
CA PHE A 7 18.35 13.32 -19.20
C PHE A 7 18.28 13.78 -17.74
N ILE A 8 18.74 14.99 -17.48
CA ILE A 8 18.67 15.63 -16.17
C ILE A 8 17.74 16.82 -16.33
N SER A 9 16.88 17.02 -15.34
CA SER A 9 15.92 18.12 -15.33
C SER A 9 15.74 18.57 -13.90
N ASP A 10 15.62 19.88 -13.68
CA ASP A 10 15.31 20.44 -12.37
C ASP A 10 13.87 20.12 -11.94
N GLU A 11 12.94 20.06 -12.89
CA GLU A 11 11.53 19.74 -12.65
C GLU A 11 10.86 19.08 -13.86
N ILE A 12 10.10 18.01 -13.62
CA ILE A 12 9.28 17.35 -14.63
C ILE A 12 7.81 17.44 -14.22
N LYS A 13 7.04 18.23 -14.96
CA LYS A 13 5.58 18.24 -14.85
C LYS A 13 4.97 17.22 -15.80
N VAL A 14 4.47 16.11 -15.25
CA VAL A 14 3.72 15.11 -16.02
C VAL A 14 2.25 15.52 -16.09
N GLN A 15 1.84 16.11 -17.21
CA GLN A 15 0.45 16.52 -17.45
C GLN A 15 -0.29 15.42 -18.22
N THR A 16 -0.50 14.27 -17.59
CA THR A 16 -1.26 13.15 -18.17
C THR A 16 -2.72 13.20 -17.75
N TYR A 17 -3.64 12.82 -18.67
CA TYR A 17 -5.02 12.40 -18.34
C TYR A 17 -5.06 11.03 -17.62
N ALA A 18 -3.99 10.65 -16.92
CA ALA A 18 -3.99 9.45 -16.11
C ALA A 18 -5.02 9.69 -14.99
N ASN A 19 -6.00 8.79 -14.90
CA ASN A 19 -6.96 8.79 -13.80
C ASN A 19 -6.19 8.56 -12.51
N TRP A 20 -5.77 9.65 -11.86
CA TRP A 20 -5.18 9.60 -10.55
C TRP A 20 -6.14 8.87 -9.61
N PRO A 21 -5.64 7.92 -8.80
CA PRO A 21 -6.49 7.21 -7.87
C PRO A 21 -6.97 8.21 -6.82
N ASP A 22 -8.19 8.72 -6.99
CA ASP A 22 -8.93 9.49 -5.97
C ASP A 22 -10.17 8.68 -5.56
N PHE A 23 -10.01 7.37 -5.47
CA PHE A 23 -11.12 6.46 -5.20
C PHE A 23 -10.82 5.48 -4.08
N VAL A 24 -9.56 5.29 -3.65
CA VAL A 24 -9.21 4.33 -2.60
C VAL A 24 -9.88 4.66 -1.27
N PHE A 25 -10.10 5.95 -1.00
CA PHE A 25 -10.78 6.41 0.22
C PHE A 25 -12.31 6.48 0.10
N LYS A 26 -12.89 6.15 -1.06
CA LYS A 26 -14.35 6.14 -1.24
C LYS A 26 -14.94 4.90 -0.60
N LYS A 27 -16.19 5.00 -0.14
CA LYS A 27 -16.88 3.92 0.57
C LYS A 27 -17.10 2.68 -0.30
N GLU A 28 -17.19 2.88 -1.60
CA GLU A 28 -17.42 1.85 -2.61
C GLU A 28 -16.13 1.11 -2.99
N TYR A 29 -14.97 1.57 -2.51
CA TYR A 29 -13.70 0.91 -2.79
C TYR A 29 -13.57 -0.38 -1.98
N SER A 30 -13.49 -1.49 -2.71
CA SER A 30 -13.22 -2.79 -2.11
C SER A 30 -11.71 -2.95 -1.90
N LEU A 31 -11.22 -2.51 -0.74
CA LEU A 31 -9.84 -2.74 -0.32
C LEU A 31 -9.58 -4.25 -0.21
N PRO A 32 -8.63 -4.82 -0.96
CA PRO A 32 -8.28 -6.24 -0.84
C PRO A 32 -7.85 -6.57 0.60
N SER A 33 -8.06 -7.79 1.07
CA SER A 33 -7.47 -8.21 2.34
C SER A 33 -5.97 -8.43 2.19
N LEU A 34 -5.20 -8.26 3.28
CA LEU A 34 -3.75 -8.57 3.28
C LEU A 34 -3.47 -10.03 2.91
N LYS A 35 -4.40 -10.95 3.19
CA LYS A 35 -4.31 -12.36 2.80
C LYS A 35 -4.44 -12.55 1.28
N GLU A 36 -5.36 -11.83 0.64
CA GLU A 36 -5.49 -11.85 -0.82
C GLU A 36 -4.25 -11.25 -1.49
N VAL A 37 -3.72 -10.16 -0.93
CA VAL A 37 -2.47 -9.54 -1.42
C VAL A 37 -1.30 -10.50 -1.26
N GLU A 38 -1.15 -11.15 -0.10
CA GLU A 38 -0.11 -12.17 0.15
C GLU A 38 -0.19 -13.32 -0.86
N ASN A 39 -1.37 -13.91 -1.04
CA ASN A 39 -1.58 -15.00 -1.99
C ASN A 39 -1.21 -14.58 -3.43
N TYR A 40 -1.56 -13.35 -3.81
CA TYR A 40 -1.21 -12.82 -5.13
C TYR A 40 0.31 -12.68 -5.29
N ILE A 41 1.00 -12.14 -4.28
CA ILE A 41 2.47 -11.99 -4.29
C ILE A 41 3.14 -13.37 -4.38
N GLN A 42 2.68 -14.34 -3.61
CA GLN A 42 3.24 -15.71 -3.65
C GLN A 42 3.07 -16.37 -5.01
N THR A 43 1.94 -16.11 -5.69
CA THR A 43 1.62 -16.71 -6.99
C THR A 43 2.32 -15.99 -8.15
N ASN A 44 2.40 -14.66 -8.11
CA ASN A 44 2.82 -13.84 -9.26
C ASN A 44 4.20 -13.17 -9.07
N GLY A 45 4.73 -13.11 -7.85
CA GLY A 45 6.02 -12.50 -7.54
C GLY A 45 6.04 -10.97 -7.54
N HIS A 46 4.89 -10.31 -7.67
CA HIS A 46 4.75 -8.85 -7.62
C HIS A 46 3.38 -8.44 -7.05
N LEU A 47 3.20 -7.14 -6.80
CA LEU A 47 1.94 -6.61 -6.28
C LEU A 47 0.84 -6.63 -7.35
N PRO A 48 -0.44 -6.77 -6.93
CA PRO A 48 -1.58 -6.60 -7.84
C PRO A 48 -1.53 -5.23 -8.53
N ASN A 49 -1.88 -5.19 -9.81
CA ASN A 49 -1.88 -3.98 -10.65
C ASN A 49 -0.51 -3.30 -10.86
N ILE A 50 0.59 -3.91 -10.41
CA ILE A 50 1.95 -3.47 -10.69
C ILE A 50 2.56 -4.46 -11.69
N PRO A 51 3.18 -4.00 -12.80
CA PRO A 51 3.80 -4.91 -13.77
C PRO A 51 4.95 -5.69 -13.13
N SER A 52 5.19 -6.90 -13.63
CA SER A 52 6.33 -7.71 -13.17
C SER A 52 7.66 -7.09 -13.61
N ALA A 53 8.76 -7.45 -12.94
CA ALA A 53 10.08 -7.00 -13.37
C ALA A 53 10.42 -7.45 -14.81
N ALA A 54 9.92 -8.62 -15.23
CA ALA A 54 10.07 -9.11 -16.60
C ALA A 54 9.32 -8.21 -17.60
N ASP A 55 8.05 -7.87 -17.32
CA ASP A 55 7.24 -7.00 -18.17
C ASP A 55 7.86 -5.61 -18.30
N VAL A 56 8.38 -5.06 -17.20
CA VAL A 56 9.07 -3.76 -17.19
C VAL A 56 10.36 -3.81 -18.02
N SER A 57 11.09 -4.93 -17.98
CA SER A 57 12.32 -5.08 -18.77
C SER A 57 12.04 -5.18 -20.26
N GLU A 58 10.94 -5.83 -20.67
CA GLU A 58 10.59 -6.03 -22.07
C GLU A 58 9.87 -4.81 -22.66
N ASN A 59 8.89 -4.26 -21.94
CA ASN A 59 7.96 -3.27 -22.46
C ASN A 59 8.19 -1.86 -21.90
N GLY A 60 9.03 -1.72 -20.88
CA GLY A 60 9.20 -0.46 -20.15
C GLY A 60 7.98 -0.10 -19.30
N ILE A 61 7.92 1.17 -18.87
CA ILE A 61 6.78 1.73 -18.14
C ILE A 61 6.41 3.10 -18.67
N LEU A 62 5.13 3.43 -18.58
CA LEU A 62 4.66 4.80 -18.71
C LEU A 62 4.73 5.47 -17.32
N LEU A 63 5.62 6.46 -17.18
CA LEU A 63 5.94 7.07 -15.88
C LEU A 63 4.68 7.61 -15.15
N GLY A 64 3.79 8.28 -15.87
CA GLY A 64 2.54 8.80 -15.29
C GLY A 64 1.61 7.69 -14.78
N GLU A 65 1.45 6.61 -15.55
CA GLU A 65 0.61 5.47 -15.14
C GLU A 65 1.23 4.70 -13.98
N MET A 66 2.55 4.51 -13.99
CA MET A 66 3.25 3.84 -12.90
C MET A 66 3.14 4.65 -11.61
N ASN A 67 3.32 5.97 -11.67
CA ASN A 67 3.15 6.84 -10.52
C ASN A 67 1.71 6.83 -9.99
N ALA A 68 0.70 6.80 -10.86
CA ALA A 68 -0.69 6.65 -10.44
C ALA A 68 -0.94 5.30 -9.75
N ARG A 69 -0.42 4.19 -10.31
CA ARG A 69 -0.52 2.86 -9.68
C ARG A 69 0.20 2.80 -8.32
N LEU A 70 1.37 3.42 -8.22
CA LEU A 70 2.12 3.51 -6.96
C LEU A 70 1.37 4.35 -5.92
N LEU A 71 0.77 5.48 -6.31
CA LEU A 71 -0.06 6.28 -5.42
C LEU A 71 -1.22 5.44 -4.86
N GLN A 72 -1.92 4.68 -5.71
CA GLN A 72 -2.97 3.77 -5.25
C GLN A 72 -2.45 2.80 -4.18
N LYS A 73 -1.25 2.24 -4.36
CA LYS A 73 -0.65 1.32 -3.37
C LYS A 73 -0.25 2.00 -2.08
N ILE A 74 0.18 3.26 -2.13
CA ILE A 74 0.44 4.06 -0.94
C ILE A 74 -0.86 4.29 -0.17
N GLU A 75 -1.94 4.66 -0.85
CA GLU A 75 -3.25 4.87 -0.21
C GLU A 75 -3.80 3.59 0.43
N GLU A 76 -3.72 2.45 -0.27
CA GLU A 76 -4.08 1.13 0.28
C GLU A 76 -3.23 0.80 1.52
N LEU A 77 -1.92 1.02 1.45
CA LEU A 77 -1.00 0.80 2.57
C LEU A 77 -1.33 1.70 3.77
N THR A 78 -1.70 2.96 3.53
CA THR A 78 -2.15 3.86 4.59
C THR A 78 -3.40 3.32 5.29
N LEU A 79 -4.38 2.80 4.54
CA LEU A 79 -5.59 2.19 5.13
C LEU A 79 -5.25 0.96 5.97
N TYR A 80 -4.39 0.06 5.48
CA TYR A 80 -3.95 -1.10 6.27
C TYR A 80 -3.22 -0.67 7.54
N THR A 81 -2.36 0.36 7.46
CA THR A 81 -1.60 0.85 8.61
C THR A 81 -2.52 1.45 9.67
N ILE A 82 -3.55 2.21 9.26
CA ILE A 82 -4.57 2.74 10.19
C ILE A 82 -5.34 1.61 10.86
N GLU A 83 -5.73 0.57 10.11
CA GLU A 83 -6.42 -0.59 10.67
C GLU A 83 -5.54 -1.36 11.68
N GLN A 84 -4.26 -1.54 11.34
CA GLN A 84 -3.29 -2.19 12.21
C GLN A 84 -3.06 -1.39 13.49
N GLN A 85 -2.92 -0.06 13.40
CA GLN A 85 -2.76 0.81 14.56
C GLN A 85 -3.95 0.69 15.53
N LYS A 86 -5.19 0.67 15.01
CA LYS A 86 -6.39 0.45 15.84
C LYS A 86 -6.38 -0.90 16.55
N LYS A 87 -5.94 -1.97 15.86
CA LYS A 87 -5.80 -3.30 16.46
C LYS A 87 -4.75 -3.33 17.57
N ILE A 88 -3.61 -2.65 17.36
CA ILE A 88 -2.54 -2.54 18.35
C ILE A 88 -3.04 -1.80 19.60
N GLU A 89 -3.75 -0.69 19.43
CA GLU A 89 -4.32 0.07 20.55
C GLU A 89 -5.33 -0.76 21.36
N GLU A 90 -6.21 -1.51 20.69
CA GLU A 90 -7.16 -2.38 21.37
C GLU A 90 -6.45 -3.52 22.12
N GLN A 91 -5.45 -4.15 21.48
CA GLN A 91 -4.65 -5.20 22.12
C GLN A 91 -3.91 -4.67 23.35
N ASN A 92 -3.30 -3.49 23.27
CA ASN A 92 -2.61 -2.86 24.40
C ASN A 92 -3.56 -2.56 25.56
N LYS A 93 -4.79 -2.11 25.26
CA LYS A 93 -5.82 -1.87 26.27
C LYS A 93 -6.20 -3.16 27.00
N VAL A 94 -6.45 -4.24 26.25
CA VAL A 94 -6.76 -5.56 26.83
C VAL A 94 -5.60 -6.08 27.67
N MET A 95 -4.37 -5.94 27.19
CA MET A 95 -3.16 -6.32 27.93
C MET A 95 -3.01 -5.53 29.23
N GLY A 96 -3.28 -4.22 29.22
CA GLY A 96 -3.29 -3.38 30.42
C GLY A 96 -4.31 -3.87 31.46
N THR A 97 -5.55 -4.11 31.04
CA THR A 97 -6.60 -4.63 31.95
C THR A 97 -6.26 -6.01 32.50
N LEU A 98 -5.67 -6.90 31.68
CA LEU A 98 -5.27 -8.22 32.15
C LEU A 98 -4.12 -8.11 33.18
N SER A 99 -3.15 -7.24 32.93
CA SER A 99 -2.04 -7.00 33.85
C SER A 99 -2.53 -6.48 35.21
N GLU A 100 -3.51 -5.57 35.22
CA GLU A 100 -4.12 -5.06 36.46
C GLU A 100 -4.87 -6.15 37.25
N ARG A 101 -5.54 -7.07 36.53
CA ARG A 101 -6.23 -8.20 37.18
C ARG A 101 -5.25 -9.21 37.79
N LEU A 102 -4.13 -9.46 37.12
CA LEU A 102 -3.09 -10.37 37.62
C LEU A 102 -2.46 -9.82 38.90
N THR A 103 -2.09 -8.54 38.94
CA THR A 103 -1.52 -7.92 40.14
C THR A 103 -2.51 -7.92 41.32
N ALA A 104 -3.81 -7.68 41.05
CA ALA A 104 -4.84 -7.75 42.08
C ALA A 104 -5.03 -9.16 42.68
N LEU A 105 -4.71 -10.21 41.92
CA LEU A 105 -4.78 -11.60 42.38
C LEU A 105 -3.50 -12.04 43.12
N GLU A 106 -2.34 -11.52 42.73
CA GLU A 106 -1.04 -11.83 43.38
C GLU A 106 -0.89 -11.18 44.77
N ILE A 107 -1.61 -10.08 45.03
CA ILE A 107 -1.60 -9.39 46.34
C ILE A 107 -2.49 -10.10 47.38
N LYS A 108 -3.26 -11.11 46.98
CA LYS A 108 -4.26 -11.80 47.81
C LYS A 108 -3.79 -13.17 48.28
#